data_AF-A0A921DTW4-F1
#
_entry.id   AF-A0A921DTW4-F1
#
_cell.length_a   1.000
_cell.length_b   1.000
_cell.length_c   1.000
_cell.angle_alpha   90.00
_cell.angle_beta   90.00
_cell.angle_gamma   90.00
#
_symmetry.space_group_name_H-M   'P 1'
#
loop_
_entity.id
_entity.type
_entity.pdbx_description
1 polymer ?
#
loop_
_entity_poly.entity_id
_entity_poly.type
_entity_poly.pdbx_seq_one_letter_code
_entity_poly.pdbx_strand_id
1 'polypeptide(L)'
;MKKGTYISLLAGYAVTVAVYGMWQHFGLPLLPLVFALPVFYLAVVSLVPTKWHGSFMSLGLLMSAAGDYCGESGMFLLQASFFAVAHIFYAVYFLRGAWFRPSSLAAALLLCAAVAVAASRIIPAVGNPTEHGAVVVYAVLITLMCASSFFWKGKGRGWYIAGALLFLISDVFLAWNRFVRPFTWSSVAVLSCYWAAQALLAGSYLARFIRRPLFR
;
A
#
# COMPACT_ATOMS: atom_id res chain seq x y z
N MET A 1 15.29 -7.28 -16.50
CA MET A 1 15.44 -8.25 -15.40
C MET A 1 15.18 -9.66 -15.91
N LYS A 2 15.95 -10.67 -15.46
CA LYS A 2 15.65 -12.10 -15.75
C LYS A 2 14.52 -12.59 -14.84
N LYS A 3 13.71 -13.57 -15.27
CA LYS A 3 12.61 -14.12 -14.45
C LYS A 3 13.11 -14.69 -13.11
N GLY A 4 14.27 -15.36 -13.10
CA GLY A 4 14.89 -15.86 -11.86
C GLY A 4 15.17 -14.75 -10.84
N THR A 5 15.74 -13.63 -11.28
CA THR A 5 15.98 -12.45 -10.43
C THR A 5 14.69 -11.92 -9.81
N TYR A 6 13.61 -11.83 -10.58
CA TYR A 6 12.30 -11.40 -10.06
C TYR A 6 11.79 -12.31 -8.95
N ILE A 7 11.88 -13.62 -9.13
CA ILE A 7 11.46 -14.60 -8.12
C ILE A 7 12.32 -14.48 -6.86
N SER A 8 13.64 -14.35 -7.00
CA SER A 8 14.55 -14.14 -5.86
C SER A 8 14.22 -12.88 -5.06
N LEU A 9 13.78 -11.81 -5.74
CA LEU A 9 13.39 -10.57 -5.08
C LEU A 9 12.09 -10.74 -4.28
N LEU A 10 11.08 -11.42 -4.84
CA LEU A 10 9.86 -11.72 -4.09
C LEU A 10 10.12 -12.69 -2.92
N ALA A 11 11.03 -13.64 -3.08
CA ALA A 11 11.46 -14.51 -1.99
C ALA A 11 12.15 -13.71 -0.88
N GLY A 12 13.02 -12.74 -1.23
CA GLY A 12 13.65 -11.83 -0.26
C GLY A 12 12.61 -11.03 0.54
N TYR A 13 11.55 -10.57 -0.10
CA TYR A 13 10.42 -9.93 0.58
C TYR A 13 9.68 -10.89 1.52
N ALA A 14 9.41 -12.13 1.09
CA ALA A 14 8.77 -13.11 1.95
C ALA A 14 9.62 -13.43 3.20
N VAL A 15 10.95 -13.43 3.05
CA VAL A 15 11.88 -13.60 4.19
C VAL A 15 11.79 -12.44 5.16
N THR A 16 11.77 -11.18 4.70
CA THR A 16 11.65 -10.03 5.61
C THR A 16 10.32 -10.02 6.36
N VAL A 17 9.22 -10.41 5.70
CA VAL A 17 7.91 -10.64 6.32
C VAL A 17 7.95 -11.76 7.36
N ALA A 18 8.58 -12.90 7.03
CA ALA A 18 8.71 -14.03 7.95
C ALA A 18 9.54 -13.68 9.18
N VAL A 19 10.64 -12.94 9.02
CA VAL A 19 11.47 -12.45 10.12
C VAL A 19 10.65 -11.60 11.09
N TYR A 20 9.78 -10.71 10.59
CA TYR A 20 8.86 -9.97 11.44
C TYR A 20 7.82 -10.87 12.13
N GLY A 21 7.24 -11.83 11.41
CA GLY A 21 6.25 -12.74 11.99
C GLY A 21 6.83 -13.59 13.13
N MET A 22 8.05 -14.10 12.95
CA MET A 22 8.80 -14.78 14.01
C MET A 22 9.08 -13.83 15.17
N TRP A 23 9.47 -12.59 14.88
CA TRP A 23 9.74 -11.59 15.90
C TRP A 23 8.55 -11.33 16.84
N GLN A 24 7.35 -11.10 16.28
CA GLN A 24 6.11 -10.94 17.05
C GLN A 24 5.84 -12.14 17.96
N HIS A 25 6.18 -13.34 17.50
CA HIS A 25 6.00 -14.57 18.27
C HIS A 25 7.00 -14.72 19.42
N PHE A 26 8.25 -14.26 19.24
CA PHE A 26 9.33 -14.41 20.23
C PHE A 26 9.50 -13.22 21.19
N GLY A 27 8.76 -12.12 20.99
CA GLY A 27 8.71 -11.01 21.96
C GLY A 27 10.05 -10.28 22.18
N LEU A 28 10.97 -10.34 21.22
CA LEU A 28 12.25 -9.62 21.31
C LEU A 28 11.99 -8.11 21.20
N PRO A 29 12.80 -7.23 21.78
CA PRO A 29 12.69 -5.79 21.51
C PRO A 29 13.42 -5.47 20.19
N LEU A 30 12.70 -5.32 19.07
CA LEU A 30 13.28 -4.76 17.86
C LEU A 30 12.95 -3.28 17.72
N LEU A 31 13.87 -2.58 17.07
CA LEU A 31 13.71 -1.18 16.69
C LEU A 31 12.54 -1.06 15.68
N PRO A 32 11.77 0.05 15.70
CA PRO A 32 10.76 0.37 14.68
C PRO A 32 11.24 0.20 13.23
N LEU A 33 12.56 0.31 13.03
CA LEU A 33 13.23 0.06 11.75
C LEU A 33 12.95 -1.35 11.19
N VAL A 34 12.83 -2.38 12.02
CA VAL A 34 12.63 -3.77 11.56
C VAL A 34 11.24 -3.96 10.95
N PHE A 35 10.23 -3.30 11.50
CA PHE A 35 8.88 -3.30 10.93
C PHE A 35 8.84 -2.66 9.54
N ALA A 36 9.62 -1.61 9.31
CA ALA A 36 9.71 -0.95 8.01
C ALA A 36 10.51 -1.74 6.95
N LEU A 37 11.32 -2.74 7.35
CA LEU A 37 12.23 -3.47 6.45
C LEU A 37 11.55 -4.13 5.25
N PRO A 38 10.38 -4.81 5.37
CA PRO A 38 9.76 -5.45 4.22
C PRO A 38 9.43 -4.46 3.10
N VAL A 39 8.85 -3.32 3.45
CA VAL A 39 8.43 -2.31 2.47
C VAL A 39 9.63 -1.48 2.01
N PHE A 40 10.59 -1.20 2.89
CA PHE A 40 11.86 -0.57 2.52
C PHE A 40 12.64 -1.42 1.50
N TYR A 41 12.69 -2.74 1.69
CA TYR A 41 13.28 -3.67 0.74
C TYR A 41 12.62 -3.56 -0.64
N LEU A 42 11.28 -3.55 -0.69
CA LEU A 42 10.54 -3.36 -1.95
C LEU A 42 10.84 -2.00 -2.57
N ALA A 43 10.95 -0.94 -1.78
CA ALA A 43 11.31 0.39 -2.25
C ALA A 43 12.67 0.37 -2.96
N VAL A 44 13.72 -0.14 -2.30
CA VAL A 44 15.08 -0.23 -2.85
C VAL A 44 15.12 -1.06 -4.14
N VAL A 45 14.52 -2.26 -4.11
CA VAL A 45 14.53 -3.15 -5.27
C VAL A 45 13.77 -2.55 -6.44
N SER A 46 12.69 -1.83 -6.17
CA SER A 46 11.91 -1.15 -7.21
C SER A 46 12.68 0.01 -7.87
N LEU A 47 13.74 0.55 -7.26
CA LEU A 47 14.57 1.60 -7.87
C LEU A 47 15.55 1.07 -8.93
N VAL A 48 15.94 -0.21 -8.86
CA VAL A 48 16.91 -0.84 -9.76
C VAL A 48 16.57 -0.71 -11.25
N PRO A 49 15.32 -0.94 -11.70
CA PRO A 49 14.98 -0.87 -13.13
C PRO A 49 14.64 0.54 -13.66
N THR A 50 14.80 1.62 -12.88
CA THR A 50 14.04 2.87 -13.13
C THR A 50 14.70 3.90 -14.04
N LYS A 51 13.87 4.55 -14.86
CA LYS A 51 14.02 5.95 -15.33
C LYS A 51 13.00 6.81 -14.55
N TRP A 52 13.11 8.15 -14.58
CA TRP A 52 12.28 9.12 -13.83
C TRP A 52 10.74 8.88 -13.76
N HIS A 53 10.14 8.15 -14.71
CA HIS A 53 8.69 7.83 -14.67
C HIS A 53 8.34 6.62 -13.81
N GLY A 54 9.30 5.72 -13.57
CA GLY A 54 9.14 4.58 -12.67
C GLY A 54 9.40 4.90 -11.20
N SER A 55 10.01 6.06 -10.92
CA SER A 55 10.36 6.46 -9.56
C SER A 55 9.14 6.68 -8.67
N PHE A 56 7.97 7.05 -9.20
CA PHE A 56 6.77 7.29 -8.38
C PHE A 56 6.32 6.06 -7.59
N MET A 57 6.35 4.86 -8.17
CA MET A 57 6.04 3.64 -7.42
C MET A 57 7.05 3.42 -6.29
N SER A 58 8.35 3.62 -6.57
CA SER A 58 9.42 3.47 -5.58
C SER A 58 9.36 4.53 -4.49
N LEU A 59 9.02 5.77 -4.82
CA LEU A 59 8.82 6.86 -3.86
C LEU A 59 7.61 6.58 -2.98
N GLY A 60 6.52 6.06 -3.55
CA GLY A 60 5.37 5.60 -2.76
C GLY A 60 5.74 4.51 -1.76
N LEU A 61 6.53 3.52 -2.19
CA LEU A 61 7.05 2.46 -1.31
C LEU A 61 7.98 3.03 -0.22
N LEU A 62 8.86 3.98 -0.56
CA LEU A 62 9.75 4.63 0.40
C LEU A 62 8.97 5.43 1.44
N MET A 63 7.95 6.17 1.02
CA MET A 63 7.07 6.90 1.94
C MET A 63 6.24 5.93 2.81
N SER A 64 5.80 4.81 2.26
CA SER A 64 5.12 3.76 3.05
C SER A 64 6.05 3.19 4.13
N ALA A 65 7.32 2.90 3.79
CA ALA A 65 8.31 2.45 4.76
C ALA A 65 8.62 3.50 5.85
N ALA A 66 8.63 4.80 5.50
CA ALA A 66 8.73 5.88 6.48
C ALA A 66 7.49 5.95 7.39
N GLY A 67 6.30 5.73 6.82
CA GLY A 67 5.05 5.61 7.57
C GLY A 67 5.06 4.45 8.56
N ASP A 68 5.53 3.28 8.11
CA ASP A 68 5.73 2.07 8.92
C ASP A 68 6.62 2.35 10.15
N TYR A 69 7.76 3.00 9.95
CA TYR A 69 8.64 3.42 11.05
C TYR A 69 7.95 4.36 12.05
N CYS A 70 7.23 5.37 11.54
CA CYS A 70 6.53 6.33 12.38
C CYS A 70 5.39 5.67 13.18
N GLY A 71 4.69 4.71 12.57
CA GLY A 71 3.59 3.99 13.19
C GLY A 71 4.04 3.16 14.39
N GLU A 72 5.10 2.37 14.22
CA GLU A 72 5.71 1.61 15.33
C GLU A 72 6.35 2.51 16.39
N SER A 73 6.74 3.73 16.02
CA SER A 73 7.22 4.74 16.97
C SER A 73 6.07 5.45 17.73
N GLY A 74 4.82 5.06 17.51
CA GLY A 74 3.64 5.66 18.16
C GLY A 74 3.20 7.00 17.58
N MET A 75 3.77 7.43 16.45
CA MET A 75 3.55 8.76 15.85
C MET A 75 2.43 8.73 14.81
N PHE A 76 1.18 8.58 15.26
CA PHE A 76 0.02 8.37 14.37
C PHE A 76 -0.16 9.45 13.27
N LEU A 77 -0.09 10.73 13.62
CA LEU A 77 -0.28 11.82 12.63
C LEU A 77 0.82 11.81 11.56
N LEU A 78 2.06 11.51 11.96
CA LEU A 78 3.19 11.45 11.05
C LEU A 78 3.12 10.20 10.16
N GLN A 79 2.75 9.05 10.74
CA GLN A 79 2.43 7.82 10.00
C GLN A 79 1.38 8.11 8.91
N ALA A 80 0.23 8.68 9.30
CA ALA A 80 -0.84 9.02 8.36
C ALA A 80 -0.37 9.97 7.26
N SER A 81 0.49 10.95 7.60
CA SER A 81 1.04 11.90 6.64
C SER A 81 1.97 11.24 5.62
N PHE A 82 2.89 10.37 6.06
CA PHE A 82 3.77 9.63 5.14
C PHE A 82 2.99 8.71 4.21
N PHE A 83 2.00 7.98 4.75
CA PHE A 83 1.14 7.15 3.91
C PHE A 83 0.27 7.97 2.95
N ALA A 84 -0.23 9.14 3.36
CA ALA A 84 -0.95 10.05 2.47
C ALA A 84 -0.07 10.48 1.28
N VAL A 85 1.20 10.81 1.53
CA VAL A 85 2.17 11.12 0.46
C VAL A 85 2.44 9.87 -0.40
N ALA A 86 2.52 8.67 0.19
CA ALA A 86 2.64 7.43 -0.56
C ALA A 86 1.47 7.24 -1.54
N HIS A 87 0.25 7.46 -1.07
CA HIS A 87 -0.98 7.36 -1.87
C HIS A 87 -0.99 8.33 -3.05
N ILE A 88 -0.50 9.57 -2.85
CA ILE A 88 -0.31 10.53 -3.95
C ILE A 88 0.64 9.98 -5.00
N PHE A 89 1.79 9.44 -4.59
CA PHE A 89 2.76 8.88 -5.55
C PHE A 89 2.22 7.66 -6.30
N TYR A 90 1.51 6.75 -5.63
CA TYR A 90 0.84 5.63 -6.29
C TYR A 90 -0.25 6.12 -7.26
N ALA A 91 -1.06 7.10 -6.87
CA ALA A 91 -2.08 7.68 -7.73
C ALA A 91 -1.47 8.32 -8.98
N VAL A 92 -0.41 9.13 -8.82
CA VAL A 92 0.32 9.73 -9.95
C VAL A 92 0.89 8.65 -10.87
N TYR A 93 1.44 7.57 -10.30
CA TYR A 93 1.90 6.43 -11.09
C TYR A 93 0.78 5.83 -11.93
N PHE A 94 -0.39 5.55 -11.33
CA PHE A 94 -1.53 4.98 -12.04
C PHE A 94 -2.10 5.92 -13.11
N LEU A 95 -2.25 7.20 -12.78
CA LEU A 95 -2.81 8.21 -13.68
C LEU A 95 -1.92 8.43 -14.91
N ARG A 96 -0.59 8.34 -14.78
CA ARG A 96 0.34 8.44 -15.93
C ARG A 96 0.19 7.30 -16.94
N GLY A 97 -0.30 6.14 -16.51
CA GLY A 97 -0.62 5.01 -17.39
C GLY A 97 -2.12 4.79 -17.56
N ALA A 98 -2.94 5.78 -17.22
CA ALA A 98 -4.39 5.62 -17.23
C ALA A 98 -4.97 5.66 -18.64
N TRP A 99 -6.11 5.00 -18.79
CA TRP A 99 -6.96 5.08 -19.97
C TRP A 99 -8.42 4.99 -19.57
N PHE A 100 -9.21 5.92 -20.08
CA PHE A 100 -10.63 5.99 -19.77
C PHE A 100 -11.39 4.79 -20.34
N ARG A 101 -12.20 4.15 -19.48
CA ARG A 101 -13.18 3.14 -19.85
C ARG A 101 -14.44 3.37 -19.01
N PRO A 102 -15.65 3.29 -19.58
CA PRO A 102 -16.88 3.42 -18.79
C PRO A 102 -16.95 2.46 -17.61
N SER A 103 -16.49 1.21 -17.80
CA SER A 103 -16.43 0.22 -16.71
C SER A 103 -15.44 0.58 -15.59
N SER A 104 -14.35 1.28 -15.90
CA SER A 104 -13.42 1.79 -14.88
C SER A 104 -14.06 2.92 -14.06
N LEU A 105 -14.85 3.79 -14.71
CA LEU A 105 -15.60 4.83 -14.01
C LEU A 105 -16.68 4.23 -13.10
N ALA A 106 -17.46 3.27 -13.61
CA ALA A 106 -18.46 2.58 -12.79
C ALA A 106 -17.82 1.90 -11.55
N ALA A 107 -16.68 1.20 -11.73
CA ALA A 107 -15.95 0.60 -10.62
C ALA A 107 -15.43 1.65 -9.62
N ALA A 108 -14.92 2.78 -10.09
CA ALA A 108 -14.47 3.88 -9.23
C ALA A 108 -15.63 4.49 -8.42
N LEU A 109 -16.80 4.69 -9.04
CA LEU A 109 -17.99 5.21 -8.35
C LEU A 109 -18.52 4.23 -7.30
N LEU A 110 -18.56 2.94 -7.63
CA LEU A 110 -18.93 1.89 -6.67
C LEU A 110 -17.96 1.83 -5.48
N LEU A 111 -16.66 1.98 -5.74
CA LEU A 111 -15.66 2.09 -4.68
C LEU A 111 -15.90 3.31 -3.79
N CYS A 112 -16.13 4.49 -4.38
CA CYS A 112 -16.41 5.72 -3.63
C CYS A 112 -17.66 5.55 -2.75
N ALA A 113 -18.71 4.92 -3.27
CA ALA A 113 -19.91 4.61 -2.48
C ALA A 113 -19.61 3.67 -1.31
N ALA A 114 -18.85 2.60 -1.53
CA ALA A 114 -18.44 1.68 -0.48
C ALA A 114 -17.59 2.36 0.61
N VAL A 115 -16.63 3.21 0.21
CA VAL A 115 -15.82 3.97 1.16
C VAL A 115 -16.69 4.99 1.91
N ALA A 116 -17.64 5.66 1.26
CA ALA A 116 -18.54 6.59 1.92
C ALA A 116 -19.35 5.90 3.04
N VAL A 117 -19.79 4.65 2.83
CA VAL A 117 -20.45 3.87 3.87
C VAL A 117 -19.52 3.62 5.06
N ALA A 118 -18.28 3.19 4.83
CA ALA A 118 -17.30 3.00 5.91
C ALA A 118 -16.96 4.32 6.63
N ALA A 119 -16.73 5.39 5.87
CA ALA A 119 -16.40 6.72 6.35
C ALA A 119 -17.51 7.32 7.21
N SER A 120 -18.79 7.04 6.89
CA SER A 120 -19.95 7.48 7.70
C SER A 120 -19.94 6.95 9.13
N ARG A 121 -19.18 5.87 9.39
CA ARG A 121 -19.01 5.29 10.73
C ARG A 121 -17.70 5.70 11.38
N ILE A 122 -16.63 5.78 10.60
CA ILE A 122 -15.28 6.08 11.09
C ILE A 122 -15.13 7.57 11.43
N ILE A 123 -15.49 8.47 10.51
CA ILE A 123 -15.24 9.92 10.65
C ILE A 123 -15.90 10.49 11.91
N PRO A 124 -17.20 10.22 12.20
CA PRO A 124 -17.84 10.75 13.42
C PRO A 124 -17.27 10.16 14.71
N ALA A 125 -16.59 9.01 14.65
CA ALA A 125 -15.99 8.37 15.82
C ALA A 125 -14.61 8.96 16.18
N VAL A 126 -14.04 9.82 15.34
CA VAL A 126 -12.77 10.50 15.62
C VAL A 126 -13.01 11.67 16.58
N GLY A 127 -12.74 11.46 17.87
CA GLY A 127 -12.98 12.47 18.90
C GLY A 127 -12.01 13.65 18.89
N ASN A 128 -10.78 13.47 18.40
CA ASN A 128 -9.77 14.54 18.36
C ASN A 128 -9.91 15.37 17.07
N PRO A 129 -10.10 16.71 17.13
CA PRO A 129 -10.25 17.55 15.95
C PRO A 129 -9.09 17.50 14.95
N THR A 130 -7.84 17.38 15.43
CA THR A 130 -6.67 17.34 14.54
C THR A 130 -6.58 16.00 13.81
N GLU A 131 -6.82 14.89 14.52
CA GLU A 131 -6.91 13.56 13.92
C GLU A 131 -8.10 13.48 12.95
N HIS A 132 -9.24 14.12 13.28
CA HIS A 132 -10.42 14.14 12.43
C HIS A 132 -10.11 14.73 11.05
N GLY A 133 -9.48 15.92 11.01
CA GLY A 133 -9.06 16.54 9.75
C GLY A 133 -8.07 15.66 8.97
N ALA A 134 -7.09 15.09 9.66
CA ALA A 134 -6.10 14.20 9.04
C ALA A 134 -6.75 12.93 8.43
N VAL A 135 -7.67 12.28 9.16
CA VAL A 135 -8.38 11.07 8.71
C VAL A 135 -9.26 11.35 7.49
N VAL A 136 -9.95 12.50 7.45
CA VAL A 136 -10.76 12.88 6.28
C VAL A 136 -9.89 13.06 5.04
N VAL A 137 -8.80 13.83 5.15
CA VAL A 137 -7.86 14.03 4.04
C VAL A 137 -7.25 12.70 3.59
N TYR A 138 -6.86 11.87 4.56
CA TYR A 138 -6.32 10.54 4.30
C TYR A 138 -7.30 9.66 3.53
N ALA A 139 -8.56 9.58 3.99
CA ALA A 139 -9.61 8.77 3.37
C ALA A 139 -9.85 9.19 1.91
N VAL A 140 -9.82 10.49 1.61
CA VAL A 140 -9.91 10.99 0.24
C VAL A 140 -8.71 10.51 -0.59
N LEU A 141 -7.48 10.69 -0.09
CA LEU A 141 -6.27 10.35 -0.84
C LEU A 141 -6.15 8.85 -1.14
N ILE A 142 -6.43 7.98 -0.18
CA ILE A 142 -6.41 6.53 -0.41
C ILE A 142 -7.52 6.10 -1.37
N THR A 143 -8.70 6.72 -1.29
CA THR A 143 -9.81 6.44 -2.22
C THR A 143 -9.43 6.84 -3.64
N LEU A 144 -8.83 8.02 -3.83
CA LEU A 144 -8.33 8.48 -5.12
C LEU A 144 -7.23 7.56 -5.66
N MET A 145 -6.29 7.14 -4.81
CA MET A 145 -5.26 6.17 -5.18
C MET A 145 -5.90 4.86 -5.65
N CYS A 146 -6.81 4.28 -4.88
CA CYS A 146 -7.45 3.03 -5.23
C CYS A 146 -8.33 3.15 -6.49
N ALA A 147 -9.10 4.23 -6.62
CA ALA A 147 -9.92 4.50 -7.80
C ALA A 147 -9.05 4.66 -9.06
N SER A 148 -7.92 5.35 -8.97
CA SER A 148 -7.01 5.57 -10.10
C SER A 148 -6.44 4.25 -10.66
N SER A 149 -6.27 3.22 -9.81
CA SER A 149 -5.82 1.89 -10.23
C SER A 149 -6.75 1.22 -11.25
N PHE A 150 -8.05 1.50 -11.21
CA PHE A 150 -9.03 0.94 -12.15
C PHE A 150 -8.82 1.44 -13.59
N PHE A 151 -8.23 2.62 -13.74
CA PHE A 151 -7.95 3.24 -15.03
C PHE A 151 -6.64 2.78 -15.66
N TRP A 152 -5.79 2.06 -14.92
CA TRP A 152 -4.49 1.60 -15.42
C TRP A 152 -4.62 0.77 -16.72
N LYS A 153 -3.87 1.17 -17.75
CA LYS A 153 -3.75 0.47 -19.04
C LYS A 153 -2.37 -0.16 -19.15
N GLY A 154 -2.27 -1.43 -18.75
CA GLY A 154 -1.04 -2.20 -18.89
C GLY A 154 -1.18 -3.64 -18.43
N LYS A 155 -0.15 -4.44 -18.69
CA LYS A 155 -0.02 -5.77 -18.09
C LYS A 155 -0.02 -5.64 -16.56
N GLY A 156 -0.65 -6.61 -15.88
CA GLY A 156 -0.76 -6.61 -14.43
C GLY A 156 -1.88 -5.73 -13.86
N ARG A 157 -2.80 -5.21 -14.69
CA ARG A 157 -3.95 -4.39 -14.21
C ARG A 157 -4.70 -5.02 -13.03
N GLY A 158 -5.04 -6.31 -13.13
CA GLY A 158 -5.76 -7.01 -12.05
C GLY A 158 -4.99 -7.03 -10.74
N TRP A 159 -3.66 -7.22 -10.80
CA TRP A 159 -2.79 -7.23 -9.63
C TRP A 159 -2.61 -5.85 -9.00
N TYR A 160 -2.55 -4.78 -9.82
CA TYR A 160 -2.56 -3.41 -9.29
C TYR A 160 -3.87 -3.06 -8.58
N ILE A 161 -5.00 -3.44 -9.17
CA ILE A 161 -6.32 -3.24 -8.56
C ILE A 161 -6.42 -4.02 -7.25
N ALA A 162 -6.02 -5.30 -7.25
CA ALA A 162 -6.02 -6.12 -6.05
C ALA A 162 -5.10 -5.54 -4.96
N GLY A 163 -3.91 -5.06 -5.34
CA GLY A 163 -2.99 -4.41 -4.40
C GLY A 163 -3.59 -3.13 -3.80
N ALA A 164 -4.18 -2.26 -4.62
CA ALA A 164 -4.78 -1.02 -4.14
C ALA A 164 -6.01 -1.26 -3.24
N LEU A 165 -6.85 -2.25 -3.58
CA LEU A 165 -8.00 -2.65 -2.77
C LEU A 165 -7.56 -3.24 -1.43
N LEU A 166 -6.54 -4.11 -1.41
CA LEU A 166 -6.01 -4.66 -0.16
C LEU A 166 -5.41 -3.59 0.74
N PHE A 167 -4.77 -2.56 0.16
CA PHE A 167 -4.29 -1.41 0.92
C PHE A 167 -5.45 -0.67 1.56
N LEU A 168 -6.48 -0.32 0.78
CA LEU A 168 -7.69 0.33 1.30
C LEU A 168 -8.36 -0.49 2.41
N ILE A 169 -8.47 -1.81 2.24
CA ILE A 169 -9.07 -2.71 3.23
C ILE A 169 -8.23 -2.73 4.52
N SER A 170 -6.91 -2.81 4.42
CA SER A 170 -5.99 -2.70 5.56
C SER A 170 -6.27 -1.44 6.37
N ASP A 171 -6.39 -0.29 5.70
CA ASP A 171 -6.54 0.99 6.39
C ASP A 171 -7.94 1.20 6.95
N VAL A 172 -8.97 0.62 6.32
CA VAL A 172 -10.31 0.53 6.91
C VAL A 172 -10.27 -0.28 8.20
N PHE A 173 -9.56 -1.42 8.23
CA PHE A 173 -9.40 -2.21 9.46
C PHE A 173 -8.63 -1.44 10.54
N LEU A 174 -7.55 -0.74 10.16
CA LEU A 174 -6.74 0.07 11.07
C LEU A 174 -7.58 1.20 11.69
N ALA A 175 -8.29 1.96 10.86
CA ALA A 175 -9.14 3.06 11.30
C ALA A 175 -10.33 2.57 12.13
N TRP A 176 -10.95 1.45 11.75
CA TRP A 176 -12.04 0.85 12.52
C TRP A 176 -11.59 0.40 13.91
N ASN A 177 -10.44 -0.28 14.01
CA ASN A 177 -9.88 -0.74 15.28
C ASN A 177 -9.51 0.43 16.20
N ARG A 178 -9.01 1.54 15.64
CA ARG A 178 -8.59 2.72 16.42
C ARG A 178 -9.75 3.59 16.87
N PHE A 179 -10.70 3.89 15.98
CA PHE A 179 -11.70 4.93 16.21
C PHE A 179 -13.09 4.39 16.53
N VAL A 180 -13.49 3.24 15.97
CA VAL A 180 -14.86 2.74 16.10
C VAL A 180 -14.97 1.71 17.22
N ARG A 181 -14.28 0.58 17.06
CA ARG A 181 -14.18 -0.45 18.11
C ARG A 181 -12.97 -1.35 17.85
N PRO A 182 -12.18 -1.67 18.88
CA PRO A 182 -11.14 -2.67 18.75
C PRO A 182 -11.77 -4.04 18.47
N PHE A 183 -11.08 -4.87 17.69
CA PHE A 183 -11.52 -6.24 17.43
C PHE A 183 -10.37 -7.23 17.54
N THR A 184 -10.69 -8.46 17.93
CA THR A 184 -9.72 -9.55 18.04
C THR A 184 -9.10 -9.83 16.68
N TRP A 185 -7.77 -9.96 16.64
CA TRP A 185 -6.97 -10.19 15.41
C TRP A 185 -6.80 -8.99 14.47
N SER A 186 -7.08 -7.77 14.93
CA SER A 186 -6.91 -6.56 14.11
C SER A 186 -5.50 -6.41 13.53
N SER A 187 -4.45 -6.64 14.33
CA SER A 187 -3.07 -6.59 13.84
C SER A 187 -2.81 -7.56 12.67
N VAL A 188 -3.32 -8.81 12.77
CA VAL A 188 -3.15 -9.81 11.70
C VAL A 188 -3.92 -9.41 10.45
N ALA A 189 -5.16 -8.94 10.60
CA ALA A 189 -5.99 -8.49 9.48
C ALA A 189 -5.36 -7.29 8.74
N VAL A 190 -4.91 -6.28 9.50
CA VAL A 190 -4.23 -5.09 8.94
C VAL A 190 -2.94 -5.50 8.22
N LEU A 191 -2.03 -6.20 8.91
CA LEU A 191 -0.70 -6.50 8.36
C LEU A 191 -0.75 -7.45 7.17
N SER A 192 -1.61 -8.46 7.20
CA SER A 192 -1.74 -9.41 6.07
C SER A 192 -2.26 -8.72 4.81
N CYS A 193 -3.29 -7.88 4.93
CA CYS A 193 -3.79 -7.08 3.81
C CYS A 193 -2.73 -6.07 3.34
N TYR A 194 -2.07 -5.37 4.26
CA TYR A 194 -1.07 -4.36 3.97
C TYR A 194 0.14 -4.91 3.20
N TRP A 195 0.73 -6.00 3.70
CA TRP A 195 1.90 -6.58 3.07
C TRP A 195 1.58 -7.25 1.74
N ALA A 196 0.42 -7.92 1.64
CA ALA A 196 -0.06 -8.40 0.35
C ALA A 196 -0.26 -7.25 -0.64
N ALA A 197 -0.81 -6.11 -0.19
CA ALA A 197 -0.95 -4.92 -1.01
C ALA A 197 0.40 -4.43 -1.54
N GLN A 198 1.37 -4.21 -0.67
CA GLN A 198 2.72 -3.73 -1.04
C GLN A 198 3.42 -4.69 -1.99
N ALA A 199 3.33 -6.00 -1.74
CA ALA A 199 3.89 -7.03 -2.61
C ALA A 199 3.26 -7.02 -4.01
N LEU A 200 1.93 -6.86 -4.10
CA LEU A 200 1.23 -6.80 -5.38
C LEU A 200 1.57 -5.53 -6.16
N LEU A 201 1.64 -4.38 -5.49
CA LEU A 201 2.01 -3.11 -6.11
C LEU A 201 3.45 -3.14 -6.65
N ALA A 202 4.41 -3.48 -5.79
CA ALA A 202 5.82 -3.57 -6.15
C ALA A 202 6.09 -4.71 -7.16
N GLY A 203 5.48 -5.87 -6.94
CA GLY A 203 5.61 -7.05 -7.79
C GLY A 203 5.06 -6.81 -9.20
N SER A 204 3.90 -6.16 -9.33
CA SER A 204 3.32 -5.77 -10.62
C SER A 204 4.21 -4.77 -11.35
N TYR A 205 4.79 -3.83 -10.61
CA TYR A 205 5.74 -2.85 -11.14
C TYR A 205 7.02 -3.50 -11.67
N LEU A 206 7.67 -4.32 -10.84
CA LEU A 206 8.89 -5.04 -11.19
C LEU A 206 8.68 -6.00 -12.36
N ALA A 207 7.52 -6.67 -12.44
CA ALA A 207 7.19 -7.59 -13.51
C ALA A 207 7.20 -6.93 -14.91
N ARG A 208 6.96 -5.61 -15.00
CA ARG A 208 7.02 -4.86 -16.27
C ARG A 208 8.41 -4.87 -16.90
N PHE A 209 9.46 -5.08 -16.10
CA PHE A 209 10.86 -5.07 -16.55
C PHE A 209 11.45 -6.46 -16.76
N ILE A 210 10.66 -7.53 -16.60
CA ILE A 210 11.08 -8.88 -16.95
C ILE A 210 11.23 -8.96 -18.46
N ARG A 211 12.46 -9.17 -18.94
CA ARG A 211 12.72 -9.39 -20.37
C ARG A 211 12.10 -10.74 -20.73
N ARG A 212 11.29 -10.78 -21.80
CA ARG A 212 10.99 -12.06 -22.45
C ARG A 212 12.28 -12.53 -23.15
N PRO A 213 12.63 -13.84 -23.12
CA PRO A 213 13.73 -14.33 -23.93
C PRO A 213 13.45 -14.02 -25.40
N LEU A 214 14.48 -13.52 -26.11
CA LEU A 214 14.39 -13.07 -27.50
C LEU A 214 14.29 -14.23 -28.50
N PHE A 215 14.56 -15.47 -28.08
CA PHE A 215 14.47 -16.66 -28.91
C PHE A 215 13.87 -17.81 -28.09
N ARG A 216 12.89 -18.51 -28.69
CA ARG A 216 12.45 -19.85 -28.34
C ARG A 216 13.07 -20.81 -29.34
#